data_AF-A0A815X4U5-F1
#
_entry.id   AF-A0A815X4U5-F1
#
_cell.length_a   1.000
_cell.length_b   1.000
_cell.length_c   1.000
_cell.angle_alpha   90.00
_cell.angle_beta   90.00
_cell.angle_gamma   90.00
#
_symmetry.space_group_name_H-M   'P 1'
#
loop_
_entity.id
_entity.type
_entity.pdbx_description
1 polymer ?
#
loop_
_entity_poly.entity_id
_entity_poly.type
_entity_poly.pdbx_seq_one_letter_code
_entity_poly.pdbx_strand_id
1 'polypeptide(L)'
;SAFLEDLPNELFAQIFSYLNGVDAIYAFSCLNNRFKCLLIENCEFFDFKSISKFKFDLVFQHQNTKRWKSLKISDDEHTPGHVEYFCQVYSLINDFPQLQSLVISNFDIRKTYIILSQLSSLKTLVSLTIKSLCGETMPQLDLPNLKKLVFGACSHIDWIKNFSQLESVEYTIENCHWFRNDLSWPSTLRHLKVIFDYEGYWNFIQRSLVHLSLLNTLEIYQRQRASIPPNGQIWETLICSSLSLLKIFKFYFNFEYSLQSSYQIDEAIVSFSTPFYILEKK
;
A
#
# COMPACT_ATOMS: atom_id res chain seq x y z
N SER A 1 -3.35 43.34 21.12
CA SER A 1 -3.03 41.91 20.96
C SER A 1 -3.68 41.44 19.68
N ALA A 2 -2.96 40.73 18.81
CA ALA A 2 -3.60 40.06 17.68
C ALA A 2 -4.27 38.78 18.20
N PHE A 3 -5.55 38.58 17.92
CA PHE A 3 -6.24 37.33 18.23
C PHE A 3 -5.93 36.30 17.14
N LEU A 4 -6.03 35.02 17.48
CA LEU A 4 -5.91 33.94 16.50
C LEU A 4 -6.90 34.15 15.35
N GLU A 5 -8.09 34.67 15.65
CA GLU A 5 -9.14 34.99 14.69
C GLU A 5 -8.79 36.14 13.73
N ASP A 6 -7.73 36.91 13.99
CA ASP A 6 -7.30 37.98 13.08
C ASP A 6 -6.35 37.48 11.98
N LEU A 7 -5.87 36.24 12.08
CA LEU A 7 -4.97 35.66 11.07
C LEU A 7 -5.70 35.48 9.73
N PRO A 8 -5.03 35.68 8.57
CA PRO A 8 -5.61 35.42 7.24
C PRO A 8 -6.02 33.95 7.00
N ASN A 9 -6.98 33.73 6.11
CA ASN A 9 -7.48 32.39 5.76
C ASN A 9 -6.38 31.50 5.17
N GLU A 10 -5.45 32.09 4.42
CA GLU A 10 -4.35 31.43 3.75
C GLU A 10 -3.40 30.76 4.75
N LEU A 11 -3.18 31.39 5.90
CA LEU A 11 -2.37 30.80 6.97
C LEU A 11 -3.05 29.57 7.56
N PHE A 12 -4.37 29.61 7.74
CA PHE A 12 -5.10 28.43 8.23
C PHE A 12 -5.16 27.30 7.20
N ALA A 13 -5.33 27.62 5.91
CA ALA A 13 -5.23 26.62 4.86
C ALA A 13 -3.84 25.94 4.87
N GLN A 14 -2.78 26.72 5.06
CA GLN A 14 -1.43 26.18 5.21
C GLN A 14 -1.29 25.32 6.47
N ILE A 15 -1.79 25.76 7.63
CA ILE A 15 -1.76 24.97 8.88
C ILE A 15 -2.50 23.64 8.67
N PHE A 16 -3.71 23.68 8.10
CA PHE A 16 -4.52 22.48 7.87
C PHE A 16 -3.88 21.51 6.89
N SER A 17 -3.04 21.98 5.95
CA SER A 17 -2.29 21.10 5.05
C SER A 17 -1.26 20.21 5.77
N TYR A 18 -0.83 20.58 6.98
CA TYR A 18 0.07 19.78 7.81
C TYR A 18 -0.66 18.85 8.79
N LEU A 19 -1.97 19.02 8.96
CA LEU A 19 -2.79 18.21 9.86
C LEU A 19 -3.56 17.16 9.05
N ASN A 20 -3.88 16.02 9.65
CA ASN A 20 -4.96 15.20 9.11
C ASN A 20 -6.31 15.88 9.42
N GLY A 21 -7.31 15.60 8.59
CA GLY A 21 -8.63 16.23 8.72
C GLY A 21 -9.34 15.94 10.05
N VAL A 22 -9.07 14.79 10.68
CA VAL A 22 -9.66 14.43 11.98
C VAL A 22 -9.16 15.36 13.07
N ASP A 23 -7.85 15.55 13.16
CA ASP A 23 -7.22 16.41 14.15
C ASP A 23 -7.59 17.88 13.92
N ALA A 24 -7.63 18.32 12.66
CA ALA A 24 -8.06 19.67 12.30
C ALA A 24 -9.51 19.93 12.74
N ILE A 25 -10.43 19.00 12.51
CA ILE A 25 -11.82 19.15 12.96
C ILE A 25 -11.90 19.17 14.47
N TYR A 26 -11.22 18.24 15.14
CA TYR A 26 -11.30 18.16 16.60
C TYR A 26 -10.75 19.42 17.28
N ALA A 27 -9.68 20.00 16.72
CA ALA A 27 -9.07 21.20 17.27
C ALA A 27 -9.84 22.50 16.96
N PHE A 28 -10.43 22.63 15.76
CA PHE A 28 -10.91 23.93 15.27
C PHE A 28 -12.45 24.01 15.06
N SER A 29 -13.17 22.89 14.99
CA SER A 29 -14.60 22.91 14.62
C SER A 29 -15.52 23.59 15.64
N CYS A 30 -15.13 23.63 16.91
CA CYS A 30 -15.91 24.26 17.97
C CYS A 30 -15.56 25.75 18.21
N LEU A 31 -14.62 26.32 17.47
CA LEU A 31 -14.18 27.70 17.69
C LEU A 31 -15.22 28.72 17.23
N ASN A 32 -15.46 28.80 15.92
CA ASN A 32 -16.48 29.68 15.33
C ASN A 32 -16.86 29.21 13.91
N ASN A 33 -17.83 29.89 13.29
CA ASN A 33 -18.32 29.51 11.96
C ASN A 33 -17.27 29.67 10.85
N ARG A 34 -16.36 30.64 10.98
CA ARG A 34 -15.28 30.84 10.01
C ARG A 34 -14.36 29.62 9.97
N PHE A 35 -13.95 29.09 11.12
CA PHE A 35 -13.15 27.86 11.16
C PHE A 35 -13.89 26.65 10.60
N LYS A 36 -15.19 26.52 10.86
CA LYS A 36 -16.00 25.45 10.24
C LYS A 36 -15.97 25.52 8.71
N CYS A 37 -16.16 26.71 8.14
CA CYS A 37 -16.06 26.91 6.68
C CYS A 37 -14.66 26.57 6.16
N LEU A 38 -13.60 27.06 6.83
CA LEU A 38 -12.22 26.77 6.42
C LEU A 38 -11.89 25.28 6.48
N LEU A 39 -12.36 24.55 7.48
CA LEU A 39 -12.18 23.10 7.58
C LEU A 39 -12.86 22.38 6.42
N ILE A 40 -14.11 22.72 6.11
CA ILE A 40 -14.86 22.13 4.99
C ILE A 40 -14.17 22.41 3.65
N GLU A 41 -13.51 23.56 3.52
CA GLU A 41 -12.88 23.98 2.28
C GLU A 41 -11.48 23.41 2.07
N ASN A 42 -10.73 23.13 3.13
CA ASN A 42 -9.31 22.85 3.07
C ASN A 42 -8.91 21.45 3.58
N CYS A 43 -9.79 20.74 4.29
CA CYS A 43 -9.50 19.37 4.73
C CYS A 43 -9.92 18.34 3.68
N GLU A 44 -8.93 17.74 3.01
CA GLU A 44 -9.17 16.75 1.95
C GLU A 44 -8.68 15.33 2.30
N PHE A 45 -7.93 15.19 3.41
CA PHE A 45 -7.24 13.97 3.80
C PHE A 45 -7.70 13.49 5.18
N PHE A 46 -8.28 12.29 5.25
CA PHE A 46 -8.83 11.74 6.48
C PHE A 46 -8.21 10.39 6.81
N ASP A 47 -7.66 10.29 8.03
CA ASP A 47 -7.05 9.07 8.54
C ASP A 47 -7.81 8.60 9.78
N PHE A 48 -8.59 7.53 9.61
CA PHE A 48 -9.41 6.95 10.66
C PHE A 48 -8.85 5.64 11.21
N LYS A 49 -7.56 5.34 10.97
CA LYS A 49 -6.98 4.05 11.35
C LYS A 49 -7.02 3.78 12.85
N SER A 50 -6.86 4.80 13.69
CA SER A 50 -6.73 4.62 15.14
C SER A 50 -7.51 5.71 15.89
N ILE A 51 -8.79 5.86 15.57
CA ILE A 51 -9.67 6.85 16.20
C ILE A 51 -10.87 6.19 16.87
N SER A 52 -11.36 6.77 17.96
CA SER A 52 -12.60 6.30 18.60
C SER A 52 -13.81 6.48 17.68
N LYS A 53 -14.82 5.61 17.80
CA LYS A 53 -16.12 5.76 17.12
C LYS A 53 -16.77 7.13 17.31
N PHE A 54 -16.70 7.70 18.52
CA PHE A 54 -17.22 9.04 18.78
C PHE A 54 -16.59 10.11 17.88
N LYS A 55 -15.25 10.11 17.75
CA LYS A 55 -14.54 11.02 16.84
C LYS A 55 -14.92 10.78 15.38
N PHE A 56 -15.13 9.52 14.99
CA PHE A 56 -15.54 9.15 13.65
C PHE A 56 -16.89 9.78 13.31
N ASP A 57 -17.90 9.53 14.15
CA ASP A 57 -19.26 10.06 13.97
C ASP A 57 -19.26 11.60 13.97
N LEU A 58 -18.47 12.22 14.84
CA LEU A 58 -18.32 13.68 14.91
C LEU A 58 -17.79 14.26 13.59
N VAL A 59 -16.76 13.65 12.99
CA VAL A 59 -16.18 14.14 11.73
C VAL A 59 -17.22 14.10 10.60
N PHE A 60 -17.97 13.01 10.48
CA PHE A 60 -18.99 12.87 9.45
C PHE A 60 -20.18 13.81 9.63
N GLN A 61 -20.52 14.21 10.86
CA GLN A 61 -21.55 15.23 11.10
C GLN A 61 -21.16 16.63 10.61
N HIS A 62 -19.86 16.92 10.51
CA HIS A 62 -19.36 18.27 10.27
C HIS A 62 -18.81 18.50 8.85
N GLN A 63 -18.75 17.46 8.01
CA GLN A 63 -17.99 17.51 6.76
C GLN A 63 -18.79 17.14 5.52
N ASN A 64 -18.39 17.76 4.41
CA ASN A 64 -18.83 17.38 3.09
C ASN A 64 -17.84 16.36 2.50
N THR A 65 -18.18 15.07 2.64
CA THR A 65 -17.36 13.94 2.15
C THR A 65 -17.08 14.00 0.65
N LYS A 66 -17.88 14.73 -0.12
CA LYS A 66 -17.77 14.80 -1.59
C LYS A 66 -16.47 15.41 -2.10
N ARG A 67 -15.75 16.13 -1.24
CA ARG A 67 -14.46 16.78 -1.57
C ARG A 67 -13.24 15.98 -1.11
N TRP A 68 -13.45 14.87 -0.40
CA TRP A 68 -12.33 14.12 0.16
C TRP A 68 -11.53 13.45 -0.95
N LYS A 69 -10.20 13.63 -0.89
CA LYS A 69 -9.26 13.04 -1.85
C LYS A 69 -8.56 11.82 -1.28
N SER A 70 -8.41 11.72 0.04
CA SER A 70 -7.79 10.56 0.68
C SER A 70 -8.57 10.11 1.90
N LEU A 71 -8.79 8.80 1.97
CA LEU A 71 -9.47 8.14 3.07
C LEU A 71 -8.65 6.93 3.52
N LYS A 72 -8.39 6.84 4.82
CA LYS A 72 -7.84 5.63 5.44
C LYS A 72 -8.79 5.13 6.52
N ILE A 73 -9.16 3.86 6.43
CA ILE A 73 -10.01 3.16 7.40
C ILE A 73 -9.34 1.85 7.80
N SER A 74 -9.58 1.41 9.03
CA SER A 74 -9.03 0.17 9.55
C SER A 74 -9.99 -0.47 10.54
N ASP A 75 -9.87 -1.79 10.69
CA ASP A 75 -10.49 -2.58 11.77
C ASP A 75 -9.38 -3.10 12.70
N ASP A 76 -8.59 -2.20 13.30
CA ASP A 76 -7.55 -2.60 14.26
C ASP A 76 -8.11 -2.73 15.69
N GLU A 77 -7.24 -3.00 16.66
CA GLU A 77 -7.63 -3.15 18.08
C GLU A 77 -8.30 -1.89 18.66
N HIS A 78 -8.08 -0.72 18.05
CA HIS A 78 -8.66 0.55 18.47
C HIS A 78 -9.96 0.87 17.71
N THR A 79 -10.21 0.20 16.59
CA THR A 79 -11.36 0.45 15.70
C THR A 79 -12.13 -0.83 15.30
N PRO A 80 -12.48 -1.74 16.23
CA PRO A 80 -13.13 -3.00 15.85
C PRO A 80 -14.48 -2.76 15.18
N GLY A 81 -14.63 -3.26 13.94
CA GLY A 81 -15.86 -3.19 13.15
C GLY A 81 -16.16 -1.82 12.53
N HIS A 82 -15.21 -0.89 12.54
CA HIS A 82 -15.32 0.40 11.85
C HIS A 82 -15.48 0.28 10.34
N VAL A 83 -14.76 -0.63 9.67
CA VAL A 83 -14.88 -0.81 8.22
C VAL A 83 -16.25 -1.37 7.90
N GLU A 84 -16.74 -2.36 8.66
CA GLU A 84 -18.10 -2.89 8.52
C GLU A 84 -19.15 -1.79 8.73
N TYR A 85 -19.03 -1.00 9.79
CA TYR A 85 -19.91 0.14 10.06
C TYR A 85 -19.88 1.17 8.92
N PHE A 86 -18.69 1.53 8.45
CA PHE A 86 -18.53 2.44 7.32
C PHE A 86 -19.25 1.94 6.07
N CYS A 87 -19.13 0.64 5.74
CA CYS A 87 -19.82 0.04 4.60
C CYS A 87 -21.36 0.09 4.71
N GLN A 88 -21.89 0.02 5.93
CA GLN A 88 -23.34 0.03 6.17
C GLN A 88 -23.93 1.43 6.03
N VAL A 89 -23.16 2.46 6.38
CA VAL A 89 -23.64 3.84 6.44
C VAL A 89 -23.31 4.62 5.15
N TYR A 90 -22.17 4.35 4.53
CA TYR A 90 -21.66 5.15 3.41
C TYR A 90 -21.46 4.33 2.13
N SER A 91 -21.72 4.98 1.00
CA SER A 91 -21.39 4.50 -0.32
C SER A 91 -20.15 5.23 -0.85
N LEU A 92 -19.10 4.48 -1.20
CA LEU A 92 -17.89 5.02 -1.81
C LEU A 92 -18.19 5.86 -3.05
N ILE A 93 -19.18 5.45 -3.84
CA ILE A 93 -19.56 6.08 -5.10
C ILE A 93 -20.30 7.40 -4.86
N ASN A 94 -21.28 7.39 -3.96
CA ASN A 94 -22.17 8.54 -3.77
C ASN A 94 -21.56 9.58 -2.83
N ASP A 95 -20.87 9.13 -1.79
CA ASP A 95 -20.38 9.99 -0.72
C ASP A 95 -18.95 10.48 -0.97
N PHE A 96 -18.15 9.77 -1.76
CA PHE A 96 -16.73 10.09 -2.02
C PHE A 96 -16.36 10.11 -3.53
N PRO A 97 -17.10 10.82 -4.39
CA PRO A 97 -16.86 10.84 -5.84
C PRO A 97 -15.47 11.36 -6.26
N GLN A 98 -14.82 12.16 -5.43
CA GLN A 98 -13.50 12.74 -5.72
C GLN A 98 -12.33 11.94 -5.13
N LEU A 99 -12.57 10.75 -4.59
CA LEU A 99 -11.56 9.98 -3.89
C LEU A 99 -10.43 9.52 -4.81
N GLN A 100 -9.21 9.96 -4.50
CA GLN A 100 -7.99 9.62 -5.26
C GLN A 100 -7.13 8.57 -4.56
N SER A 101 -7.23 8.49 -3.23
CA SER A 101 -6.46 7.56 -2.42
C SER A 101 -7.34 6.86 -1.38
N LEU A 102 -7.31 5.53 -1.39
CA LEU A 102 -8.07 4.72 -0.44
C LEU A 102 -7.14 3.69 0.23
N VAL A 103 -7.18 3.65 1.55
CA VAL A 103 -6.46 2.68 2.36
C VAL A 103 -7.43 1.95 3.27
N ILE A 104 -7.47 0.63 3.15
CA ILE A 104 -8.30 -0.25 3.96
C ILE A 104 -7.38 -1.31 4.57
N SER A 105 -7.37 -1.41 5.90
CA SER A 105 -6.54 -2.37 6.63
C SER A 105 -7.33 -3.16 7.67
N ASN A 106 -6.81 -4.36 8.00
CA ASN A 106 -7.27 -5.21 9.11
C ASN A 106 -8.75 -5.61 9.07
N PHE A 107 -9.37 -5.68 7.88
CA PHE A 107 -10.80 -5.93 7.73
C PHE A 107 -11.10 -7.40 7.35
N ASP A 108 -12.32 -7.87 7.64
CA ASP A 108 -12.82 -9.18 7.18
C ASP A 108 -13.44 -9.04 5.79
N ILE A 109 -12.76 -9.56 4.77
CA ILE A 109 -13.17 -9.50 3.36
C ILE A 109 -14.60 -10.01 3.12
N ARG A 110 -15.05 -11.02 3.89
CA ARG A 110 -16.39 -11.60 3.75
C ARG A 110 -17.49 -10.62 4.14
N LYS A 111 -17.17 -9.68 5.02
CA LYS A 111 -18.09 -8.64 5.49
C LYS A 111 -18.03 -7.37 4.66
N THR A 112 -16.91 -7.13 3.98
CA THR A 112 -16.65 -5.87 3.27
C THR A 112 -16.58 -6.04 1.75
N TYR A 113 -17.07 -7.16 1.22
CA TYR A 113 -17.14 -7.42 -0.22
C TYR A 113 -17.83 -6.27 -0.98
N ILE A 114 -18.77 -5.58 -0.33
CA ILE A 114 -19.46 -4.41 -0.88
C ILE A 114 -18.53 -3.23 -1.20
N ILE A 115 -17.37 -3.11 -0.52
CA ILE A 115 -16.35 -2.11 -0.92
C ILE A 115 -15.72 -2.53 -2.24
N LEU A 116 -15.31 -3.80 -2.37
CA LEU A 116 -14.66 -4.29 -3.59
C LEU A 116 -15.54 -4.10 -4.83
N SER A 117 -16.85 -4.35 -4.70
CA SER A 117 -17.79 -4.14 -5.81
C SER A 117 -17.95 -2.66 -6.21
N GLN A 118 -17.73 -1.73 -5.28
CA GLN A 118 -17.80 -0.29 -5.54
C GLN A 118 -16.49 0.29 -6.10
N LEU A 119 -15.35 -0.38 -5.91
CA LEU A 119 -14.04 0.13 -6.35
C LEU A 119 -14.03 0.44 -7.85
N SER A 120 -14.58 -0.42 -8.70
CA SER A 120 -14.61 -0.23 -10.17
C SER A 120 -15.28 1.07 -10.62
N SER A 121 -16.11 1.67 -9.77
CA SER A 121 -16.80 2.93 -10.04
C SER A 121 -15.98 4.16 -9.65
N LEU A 122 -14.91 4.00 -8.86
CA LEU A 122 -14.02 5.08 -8.43
C LEU A 122 -13.00 5.41 -9.52
N LYS A 123 -13.46 6.03 -10.61
CA LYS A 123 -12.61 6.37 -11.76
C LYS A 123 -11.51 7.40 -11.43
N THR A 124 -11.66 8.16 -10.35
CA THR A 124 -10.68 9.13 -9.85
C THR A 124 -9.56 8.50 -9.02
N LEU A 125 -9.65 7.20 -8.69
CA LEU A 125 -8.71 6.53 -7.80
C LEU A 125 -7.34 6.36 -8.46
N VAL A 126 -6.31 6.92 -7.83
CA VAL A 126 -4.91 6.88 -8.26
C VAL A 126 -4.08 5.93 -7.38
N SER A 127 -4.46 5.79 -6.10
CA SER A 127 -3.78 4.90 -5.16
C SER A 127 -4.76 4.07 -4.34
N LEU A 128 -4.50 2.76 -4.27
CA LEU A 128 -5.29 1.81 -3.51
C LEU A 128 -4.39 0.99 -2.61
N THR A 129 -4.78 0.83 -1.34
CA THR A 129 -4.13 -0.08 -0.39
C THR A 129 -5.16 -0.99 0.25
N ILE A 130 -5.02 -2.31 0.06
CA ILE A 130 -5.88 -3.34 0.63
C ILE A 130 -5.01 -4.44 1.24
N LYS A 131 -4.75 -4.37 2.55
CA LYS A 131 -3.68 -5.18 3.16
C LYS A 131 -3.90 -6.70 3.17
N SER A 132 -5.12 -7.19 3.06
CA SER A 132 -5.40 -8.62 2.98
C SER A 132 -6.61 -8.88 2.08
N LEU A 133 -6.43 -9.75 1.10
CA LEU A 133 -7.42 -10.18 0.11
C LEU A 133 -7.56 -11.71 0.08
N CYS A 134 -6.95 -12.43 1.03
CA CYS A 134 -6.91 -13.88 0.90
C CYS A 134 -8.29 -14.54 1.05
N GLY A 135 -8.49 -15.63 0.29
CA GLY A 135 -9.72 -16.43 0.29
C GLY A 135 -10.72 -16.06 -0.79
N GLU A 136 -10.57 -14.90 -1.44
CA GLU A 136 -11.53 -14.39 -2.42
C GLU A 136 -10.89 -14.08 -3.76
N THR A 137 -11.62 -14.32 -4.85
CA THR A 137 -11.22 -13.83 -6.18
C THR A 137 -11.51 -12.34 -6.26
N MET A 138 -10.48 -11.54 -6.53
CA MET A 138 -10.71 -10.12 -6.82
C MET A 138 -11.67 -9.98 -8.02
N PRO A 139 -12.73 -9.16 -7.91
CA PRO A 139 -13.59 -8.89 -9.04
C PRO A 139 -12.77 -8.27 -10.17
N GLN A 140 -13.26 -8.35 -11.41
CA GLN A 140 -12.64 -7.64 -12.51
C GLN A 140 -12.78 -6.13 -12.26
N LEU A 141 -11.69 -5.53 -11.78
CA LEU A 141 -11.62 -4.12 -11.43
C LEU A 141 -11.17 -3.30 -12.63
N ASP A 142 -11.98 -2.30 -13.01
CA ASP A 142 -11.62 -1.30 -14.01
C ASP A 142 -11.32 0.04 -13.32
N LEU A 143 -10.04 0.26 -13.03
CA LEU A 143 -9.51 1.46 -12.36
C LEU A 143 -8.51 2.19 -13.28
N PRO A 144 -8.98 2.91 -14.31
CA PRO A 144 -8.14 3.37 -15.42
C PRO A 144 -7.03 4.35 -15.00
N ASN A 145 -7.18 5.02 -13.86
CA ASN A 145 -6.21 5.99 -13.34
C ASN A 145 -5.33 5.43 -12.21
N LEU A 146 -5.47 4.15 -11.85
CA LEU A 146 -4.74 3.57 -10.72
C LEU A 146 -3.25 3.42 -11.03
N LYS A 147 -2.42 4.22 -10.37
CA LYS A 147 -0.96 4.18 -10.55
C LYS A 147 -0.24 3.39 -9.47
N LYS A 148 -0.80 3.36 -8.26
CA LYS A 148 -0.19 2.70 -7.10
C LYS A 148 -1.14 1.70 -6.46
N LEU A 149 -0.68 0.48 -6.31
CA LEU A 149 -1.41 -0.59 -5.64
C LEU A 149 -0.56 -1.23 -4.55
N VAL A 150 -1.09 -1.27 -3.33
CA VAL A 150 -0.50 -1.98 -2.20
C VAL A 150 -1.49 -3.03 -1.76
N PHE A 151 -1.09 -4.30 -1.70
CA PHE A 151 -2.02 -5.35 -1.29
C PHE A 151 -1.32 -6.56 -0.70
N GLY A 152 -2.04 -7.26 0.18
CA GLY A 152 -1.67 -8.60 0.62
C GLY A 152 -2.66 -9.60 0.09
N ALA A 153 -2.18 -10.72 -0.44
CA ALA A 153 -3.01 -11.80 -0.92
C ALA A 153 -2.23 -13.10 -0.94
N CYS A 154 -2.95 -14.21 -0.93
CA CYS A 154 -2.38 -15.48 -1.36
C CYS A 154 -2.09 -15.45 -2.89
N SER A 155 -1.33 -16.42 -3.41
CA SER A 155 -0.63 -16.36 -4.72
C SER A 155 -1.49 -16.22 -5.99
N HIS A 156 -2.81 -16.06 -5.88
CA HIS A 156 -3.72 -15.92 -7.01
C HIS A 156 -3.86 -14.46 -7.46
N ILE A 157 -2.81 -13.92 -8.09
CA ILE A 157 -2.74 -12.49 -8.45
C ILE A 157 -2.67 -12.22 -9.95
N ASP A 158 -3.01 -13.19 -10.81
CA ASP A 158 -2.98 -13.04 -12.27
C ASP A 158 -3.77 -11.85 -12.81
N TRP A 159 -4.74 -11.36 -12.05
CA TRP A 159 -5.52 -10.18 -12.40
C TRP A 159 -4.70 -8.89 -12.45
N ILE A 160 -3.56 -8.82 -11.73
CA ILE A 160 -2.78 -7.57 -11.64
C ILE A 160 -2.16 -7.20 -12.99
N LYS A 161 -1.81 -8.17 -13.83
CA LYS A 161 -1.21 -7.93 -15.15
C LYS A 161 -2.12 -7.15 -16.09
N ASN A 162 -3.44 -7.13 -15.82
CA ASN A 162 -4.42 -6.42 -16.62
C ASN A 162 -4.40 -4.90 -16.37
N PHE A 163 -3.71 -4.44 -15.32
CA PHE A 163 -3.58 -3.03 -14.99
C PHE A 163 -2.40 -2.39 -15.73
N SER A 164 -2.59 -2.11 -17.02
CA SER A 164 -1.58 -1.50 -17.89
C SER A 164 -1.06 -0.12 -17.40
N GLN A 165 -1.83 0.56 -16.56
CA GLN A 165 -1.55 1.89 -16.02
C GLN A 165 -0.74 1.89 -14.71
N LEU A 166 -0.55 0.72 -14.07
CA LEU A 166 0.16 0.67 -12.79
C LEU A 166 1.64 1.01 -12.97
N GLU A 167 2.11 1.94 -12.13
CA GLU A 167 3.51 2.36 -12.09
C GLU A 167 4.22 1.78 -10.84
N SER A 168 3.47 1.52 -9.77
CA SER A 168 4.00 1.07 -8.48
C SER A 168 3.14 -0.01 -7.84
N VAL A 169 3.78 -1.12 -7.45
CA VAL A 169 3.15 -2.23 -6.73
C VAL A 169 3.93 -2.58 -5.47
N GLU A 170 3.21 -2.75 -4.37
CA GLU A 170 3.71 -3.42 -3.16
C GLU A 170 2.81 -4.62 -2.87
N TYR A 171 3.38 -5.82 -2.96
CA TYR A 171 2.68 -7.07 -2.77
C TYR A 171 3.20 -7.81 -1.56
N THR A 172 2.30 -8.20 -0.65
CA THR A 172 2.59 -9.11 0.46
C THR A 172 2.01 -10.48 0.17
N ILE A 173 2.88 -11.49 0.02
CA ILE A 173 2.49 -12.89 -0.10
C ILE A 173 2.03 -13.37 1.28
N GLU A 174 0.73 -13.62 1.41
CA GLU A 174 0.16 -14.21 2.62
C GLU A 174 0.26 -15.73 2.55
N ASN A 175 0.77 -16.34 3.62
CA ASN A 175 1.01 -17.78 3.69
C ASN A 175 -0.32 -18.53 3.86
N CYS A 176 -0.93 -18.91 2.74
CA CYS A 176 -2.19 -19.64 2.72
C CYS A 176 -2.00 -20.94 1.96
N HIS A 177 -2.73 -21.98 2.36
CA HIS A 177 -2.53 -23.39 2.00
C HIS A 177 -2.60 -23.75 0.50
N TRP A 178 -2.77 -22.77 -0.39
CA TRP A 178 -3.16 -22.94 -1.79
C TRP A 178 -2.21 -22.12 -2.66
N PHE A 179 -0.96 -22.57 -2.77
CA PHE A 179 0.01 -21.90 -3.61
C PHE A 179 -0.15 -22.34 -5.07
N ARG A 180 -0.35 -21.37 -5.97
CA ARG A 180 -0.17 -21.53 -7.42
C ARG A 180 1.06 -20.75 -7.87
N ASN A 181 1.72 -21.31 -8.88
CA ASN A 181 3.11 -21.04 -9.21
C ASN A 181 3.37 -19.82 -10.10
N ASP A 182 2.35 -19.04 -10.47
CA ASP A 182 2.49 -18.02 -11.51
C ASP A 182 2.22 -16.61 -10.96
N LEU A 183 3.29 -15.82 -10.86
CA LEU A 183 3.23 -14.38 -10.61
C LEU A 183 3.48 -13.66 -11.94
N SER A 184 2.54 -12.79 -12.33
CA SER A 184 2.64 -11.99 -13.55
C SER A 184 2.38 -10.53 -13.21
N TRP A 185 3.23 -9.63 -13.71
CA TRP A 185 3.13 -8.20 -13.42
C TRP A 185 2.82 -7.38 -14.68
N PRO A 186 2.24 -6.18 -14.54
CA PRO A 186 2.19 -5.21 -15.63
C PRO A 186 3.60 -4.86 -16.13
N SER A 187 3.79 -4.85 -17.45
CA SER A 187 5.08 -4.50 -18.07
C SER A 187 5.46 -3.03 -17.89
N THR A 188 4.52 -2.17 -17.49
CA THR A 188 4.70 -0.73 -17.25
C THR A 188 5.22 -0.39 -15.86
N LEU A 189 5.38 -1.38 -14.97
CA LEU A 189 5.85 -1.15 -13.60
C LEU A 189 7.23 -0.50 -13.57
N ARG A 190 7.34 0.53 -12.72
CA ARG A 190 8.59 1.23 -12.41
C ARG A 190 9.07 0.92 -11.00
N HIS A 191 8.17 0.59 -10.09
CA HIS A 191 8.47 0.25 -8.71
C HIS A 191 7.76 -1.03 -8.30
N LEU A 192 8.51 -2.01 -7.81
CA LEU A 192 7.98 -3.26 -7.31
C LEU A 192 8.59 -3.56 -5.95
N LYS A 193 7.73 -3.78 -4.96
CA LYS A 193 8.10 -4.30 -3.65
C LYS A 193 7.38 -5.61 -3.40
N VAL A 194 8.11 -6.67 -3.10
CA VAL A 194 7.56 -7.99 -2.76
C VAL A 194 7.97 -8.33 -1.33
N ILE A 195 6.98 -8.64 -0.50
CA ILE A 195 7.14 -9.04 0.90
C ILE A 195 6.62 -10.46 1.03
N PHE A 196 7.39 -11.36 1.64
CA PHE A 196 6.98 -12.74 1.80
C PHE A 196 7.63 -13.41 3.01
N ASP A 197 7.10 -14.56 3.41
CA ASP A 197 7.56 -15.29 4.59
C ASP A 197 8.38 -16.53 4.22
N TYR A 198 7.88 -17.33 3.27
CA TYR A 198 8.45 -18.64 2.95
C TYR A 198 9.50 -18.57 1.82
N GLU A 199 10.66 -19.17 2.06
CA GLU A 199 11.77 -19.21 1.10
C GLU A 199 11.44 -19.92 -0.23
N GLY A 200 10.46 -20.82 -0.24
CA GLY A 200 10.03 -21.46 -1.49
C GLY A 200 9.49 -20.47 -2.53
N TYR A 201 9.22 -19.22 -2.16
CA TYR A 201 8.80 -18.17 -3.08
C TYR A 201 9.91 -17.56 -3.93
N TRP A 202 11.18 -17.80 -3.59
CA TRP A 202 12.33 -17.21 -4.29
C TRP A 202 12.29 -17.45 -5.80
N ASN A 203 12.16 -18.71 -6.23
CA ASN A 203 12.17 -19.09 -7.64
C ASN A 203 11.00 -18.47 -8.41
N PHE A 204 9.82 -18.37 -7.79
CA PHE A 204 8.64 -17.81 -8.43
C PHE A 204 8.75 -16.30 -8.60
N ILE A 205 9.23 -15.61 -7.55
CA ILE A 205 9.51 -14.18 -7.62
C ILE A 205 10.53 -13.91 -8.72
N GLN A 206 11.67 -14.61 -8.74
CA GLN A 206 12.71 -14.40 -9.74
C GLN A 206 12.21 -14.59 -11.18
N ARG A 207 11.46 -15.68 -11.45
CA ARG A 207 10.88 -15.94 -12.78
C ARG A 207 9.91 -14.85 -13.23
N SER A 208 9.12 -14.29 -12.30
CA SER A 208 8.14 -13.26 -12.62
C SER A 208 8.76 -11.93 -13.06
N LEU A 209 10.02 -11.67 -12.73
CA LEU A 209 10.70 -10.39 -12.99
C LEU A 209 11.28 -10.27 -14.39
N VAL A 210 11.41 -11.38 -15.13
CA VAL A 210 12.13 -11.45 -16.43
C VAL A 210 11.57 -10.48 -17.48
N HIS A 211 10.29 -10.09 -17.38
CA HIS A 211 9.64 -9.22 -18.36
C HIS A 211 9.52 -7.75 -17.93
N LEU A 212 10.15 -7.33 -16.82
CA LEU A 212 10.01 -5.99 -16.26
C LEU A 212 11.16 -5.05 -16.63
N SER A 213 11.36 -4.85 -17.94
CA SER A 213 12.44 -4.00 -18.46
C SER A 213 12.35 -2.52 -18.07
N LEU A 214 11.15 -2.05 -17.68
CA LEU A 214 10.91 -0.67 -17.23
C LEU A 214 11.11 -0.44 -15.73
N LEU A 215 11.48 -1.48 -14.99
CA LEU A 215 11.58 -1.43 -13.54
C LEU A 215 12.79 -0.61 -13.09
N ASN A 216 12.55 0.47 -12.35
CA ASN A 216 13.58 1.36 -11.82
C ASN A 216 13.93 1.02 -10.36
N THR A 217 12.98 0.47 -9.61
CA THR A 217 13.16 0.10 -8.20
C THR A 217 12.56 -1.27 -7.94
N LEU A 218 13.39 -2.15 -7.36
CA LEU A 218 13.00 -3.47 -6.90
C LEU A 218 13.34 -3.58 -5.43
N GLU A 219 12.36 -3.90 -4.60
CA GLU A 219 12.58 -4.22 -3.20
C GLU A 219 12.04 -5.60 -2.86
N ILE A 220 12.88 -6.45 -2.29
CA ILE A 220 12.49 -7.81 -1.91
C ILE A 220 12.73 -7.99 -0.41
N TYR A 221 11.68 -8.35 0.32
CA TYR A 221 11.69 -8.52 1.77
C TYR A 221 11.20 -9.90 2.17
N GLN A 222 12.10 -10.72 2.70
CA GLN A 222 11.72 -11.93 3.41
C GLN A 222 11.58 -11.62 4.91
N ARG A 223 10.37 -11.77 5.48
CA ARG A 223 10.12 -11.42 6.90
C ARG A 223 10.53 -12.53 7.85
N GLN A 224 10.26 -13.79 7.50
CA GLN A 224 10.61 -14.94 8.33
C GLN A 224 12.02 -15.45 8.03
N ARG A 225 12.54 -16.25 8.96
CA ARG A 225 13.87 -16.86 8.83
C ARG A 225 13.84 -17.91 7.72
N ALA A 226 14.78 -17.80 6.79
CA ALA A 226 15.06 -18.81 5.78
C ALA A 226 15.93 -19.93 6.37
N SER A 227 15.72 -21.16 5.91
CA SER A 227 16.66 -22.26 6.13
C SER A 227 17.80 -22.23 5.12
N ILE A 228 17.55 -21.72 3.91
CA ILE A 228 18.50 -21.62 2.81
C ILE A 228 18.77 -20.14 2.53
N PRO A 229 20.06 -19.71 2.54
CA PRO A 229 20.38 -18.33 2.21
C PRO A 229 20.15 -18.06 0.71
N PRO A 230 19.75 -16.84 0.33
CA PRO A 230 19.62 -16.47 -1.07
C PRO A 230 20.98 -16.48 -1.78
N ASN A 231 20.98 -16.79 -3.08
CA ASN A 231 22.18 -16.76 -3.91
C ASN A 231 22.26 -15.43 -4.68
N GLY A 232 23.28 -14.63 -4.40
CA GLY A 232 23.51 -13.32 -5.01
C GLY A 232 23.84 -13.38 -6.51
N GLN A 233 24.48 -14.44 -7.00
CA GLN A 233 24.79 -14.58 -8.44
C GLN A 233 23.53 -14.77 -9.28
N ILE A 234 22.51 -15.45 -8.74
CA ILE A 234 21.21 -15.61 -9.41
C ILE A 234 20.55 -14.23 -9.57
N TRP A 235 20.55 -13.42 -8.51
CA TRP A 235 20.01 -12.07 -8.54
C TRP A 235 20.78 -11.16 -9.50
N GLU A 236 22.11 -11.20 -9.48
CA GLU A 236 22.95 -10.44 -10.40
C GLU A 236 22.65 -10.82 -11.86
N THR A 237 22.61 -12.11 -12.17
CA THR A 237 22.30 -12.60 -13.52
C THR A 237 20.93 -12.12 -13.99
N LEU A 238 19.92 -12.19 -13.12
CA LEU A 238 18.56 -11.73 -13.42
C LEU A 238 18.54 -10.21 -13.68
N ILE A 239 19.18 -9.43 -12.81
CA ILE A 239 19.20 -7.97 -12.93
C ILE A 239 19.92 -7.55 -14.22
N CYS A 240 21.11 -8.08 -14.46
CA CYS A 240 21.92 -7.75 -15.64
C CYS A 240 21.25 -8.19 -16.96
N SER A 241 20.53 -9.31 -16.97
CA SER A 241 19.89 -9.82 -18.19
C SER A 241 18.53 -9.18 -18.49
N SER A 242 17.75 -8.84 -17.45
CA SER A 242 16.31 -8.58 -17.59
C SER A 242 15.87 -7.20 -17.09
N LEU A 243 16.63 -6.56 -16.18
CA LEU A 243 16.22 -5.33 -15.50
C LEU A 243 17.17 -4.16 -15.83
N SER A 244 17.31 -3.87 -17.13
CA SER A 244 18.30 -2.92 -17.66
C SER A 244 18.15 -1.47 -17.17
N LEU A 245 16.96 -1.07 -16.70
CA LEU A 245 16.69 0.26 -16.15
C LEU A 245 16.73 0.32 -14.62
N LEU A 246 17.07 -0.79 -13.94
CA LEU A 246 17.06 -0.86 -12.49
C LEU A 246 18.11 0.06 -11.89
N LYS A 247 17.65 1.04 -11.11
CA LYS A 247 18.51 1.99 -10.40
C LYS A 247 18.67 1.62 -8.93
N ILE A 248 17.63 1.08 -8.31
CA ILE A 248 17.61 0.78 -6.89
C ILE A 248 17.20 -0.67 -6.72
N PHE A 249 18.09 -1.47 -6.13
CA PHE A 249 17.78 -2.81 -5.66
C PHE A 249 17.94 -2.83 -4.15
N LYS A 250 16.86 -3.11 -3.42
CA LYS A 250 16.89 -3.34 -1.97
C LYS A 250 16.55 -4.78 -1.72
N PHE A 251 17.38 -5.42 -0.90
CA PHE A 251 17.26 -6.83 -0.61
C PHE A 251 17.37 -7.04 0.88
N TYR A 252 16.32 -7.58 1.49
CA TYR A 252 16.24 -7.84 2.91
C TYR A 252 15.84 -9.30 3.14
N PHE A 253 16.68 -10.02 3.88
CA PHE A 253 16.43 -11.41 4.24
C PHE A 253 17.01 -11.68 5.62
N ASN A 254 16.42 -12.66 6.30
CA ASN A 254 16.85 -13.12 7.61
C ASN A 254 17.09 -14.62 7.52
N PHE A 255 18.19 -15.13 8.07
CA PHE A 255 18.50 -16.55 8.07
C PHE A 255 18.95 -17.00 9.45
N GLU A 256 18.68 -18.27 9.77
CA GLU A 256 18.95 -18.84 11.09
C GLU A 256 20.32 -19.53 11.13
N TYR A 257 21.28 -18.89 11.82
CA TYR A 257 22.65 -19.40 11.98
C TYR A 257 22.73 -20.81 12.58
N SER A 258 21.79 -21.20 13.45
CA SER A 258 21.85 -22.48 14.16
C SER A 258 21.52 -23.70 13.30
N LEU A 259 20.94 -23.50 12.11
CA LEU A 259 20.54 -24.59 11.20
C LEU A 259 21.47 -24.71 9.98
N GLN A 260 22.42 -23.79 9.81
CA GLN A 260 23.28 -23.72 8.63
C GLN A 260 24.70 -24.17 8.95
N SER A 261 25.33 -24.88 8.01
CA SER A 261 26.77 -25.12 8.10
C SER A 261 27.53 -23.82 7.81
N SER A 262 28.72 -23.65 8.40
CA SER A 262 29.59 -22.49 8.10
C SER A 262 29.82 -22.33 6.60
N TYR A 263 29.92 -23.46 5.89
CA TYR A 263 30.06 -23.52 4.44
C TYR A 263 28.91 -22.84 3.67
N GLN A 264 27.65 -23.03 4.09
CA GLN A 264 26.49 -22.40 3.41
C GLN A 264 26.47 -20.88 3.58
N ILE A 265 26.93 -20.39 4.73
CA ILE A 265 27.06 -18.97 5.00
C ILE A 265 28.19 -18.38 4.15
N ASP A 266 29.34 -19.07 4.09
CA ASP A 266 30.47 -18.66 3.25
C ASP A 266 30.08 -18.61 1.77
N GLU A 267 29.35 -19.62 1.27
CA GLU A 267 28.81 -19.61 -0.10
C GLU A 267 27.88 -18.42 -0.36
N ALA A 268 26.98 -18.12 0.59
CA ALA A 268 26.09 -16.98 0.48
C ALA A 268 26.86 -15.66 0.43
N ILE A 269 27.82 -15.45 1.34
CA ILE A 269 28.68 -14.26 1.37
C ILE A 269 29.45 -14.12 0.06
N VAL A 270 30.08 -15.20 -0.42
CA VAL A 270 30.81 -15.23 -1.69
C VAL A 270 29.89 -14.87 -2.86
N SER A 271 28.64 -15.35 -2.86
CA SER A 271 27.68 -15.06 -3.93
C SER A 271 27.27 -13.58 -4.01
N PHE A 272 27.39 -12.82 -2.92
CA PHE A 272 27.16 -11.37 -2.86
C PHE A 272 28.47 -10.54 -2.89
N SER A 273 29.62 -11.18 -3.09
CA SER A 273 30.93 -10.52 -3.09
C SER A 273 31.44 -10.18 -4.50
N THR A 274 30.55 -10.03 -5.48
CA THR A 274 30.91 -9.65 -6.85
C THR A 274 31.06 -8.12 -6.99
N PRO A 275 31.78 -7.61 -8.00
CA PRO A 275 31.88 -6.17 -8.25
C PRO A 275 30.50 -5.50 -8.40
N PHE A 276 29.49 -6.23 -8.87
CA PHE A 276 28.12 -5.73 -8.96
C PHE A 276 27.59 -5.21 -7.62
N TYR A 277 27.89 -5.91 -6.51
CA TYR A 277 27.46 -5.54 -5.16
C TYR A 277 28.47 -4.66 -4.42
N ILE A 278 29.77 -4.87 -4.66
CA ILE A 278 30.86 -4.22 -3.91
C ILE A 278 31.16 -2.82 -4.43
N LEU A 279 30.89 -2.52 -5.70
CA LEU A 279 31.09 -1.18 -6.24
C LEU A 279 30.09 -0.23 -5.57
N GLU A 280 30.52 0.37 -4.45
CA GLU A 280 29.94 1.56 -3.86
C GLU A 280 29.70 2.53 -5.02
N LYS A 281 28.41 2.83 -5.27
CA LYS A 281 28.04 3.90 -6.19
C LYS A 281 28.72 5.19 -5.71
N LYS A 282 29.78 5.59 -6.42
CA LYS A 282 30.20 6.99 -6.46
C LYS A 282 29.09 7.85 -7.04
#